data_AF-A0A7Y2E7H2-F1
#
_entry.id   AF-A0A7Y2E7H2-F1
#
_cell.length_a   1.000
_cell.length_b   1.000
_cell.length_c   1.000
_cell.angle_alpha   90.00
_cell.angle_beta   90.00
_cell.angle_gamma   90.00
#
_symmetry.space_group_name_H-M   'P 1'
#
loop_
_entity.id
_entity.type
_entity.pdbx_description
1 polymer ?
#
loop_
_entity_poly.entity_id
_entity_poly.type
_entity_poly.pdbx_seq_one_letter_code
_entity_poly.pdbx_strand_id
1 'polypeptide(L)'
;MQTRVEKAPLIRHDEYLIEPVARFEVEARVLGTERYRQGREADLSPMDLALGWGPMSDQSVLDKIRITQFRRFYYWQTDSMPIPRRDIVRHSSNMHLIPANDEVRKHLLRVRDGEIVRFSGYLVNLRAPDGWRWSTSTSRTDTGNGACELIWVEQLVSFPGPTAEG
;
A
#
# COMPACT_ATOMS: atom_id res chain seq x y z
N MET A 1 -10.95 2.12 -4.76
CA MET A 1 -12.01 3.03 -4.29
C MET A 1 -12.07 2.97 -2.77
N GLN A 2 -12.31 4.10 -2.09
CA GLN A 2 -12.49 4.14 -0.64
C GLN A 2 -13.90 4.64 -0.30
N THR A 3 -14.55 4.00 0.66
CA THR A 3 -15.88 4.38 1.13
C THR A 3 -15.82 4.51 2.64
N ARG A 4 -16.10 5.72 3.16
CA ARG A 4 -16.06 5.98 4.60
C ARG A 4 -17.01 5.05 5.35
N VAL A 5 -16.59 4.58 6.53
CA VAL A 5 -17.45 3.78 7.41
C VAL A 5 -17.78 4.60 8.64
N GLU A 6 -19.07 4.71 8.97
CA GLU A 6 -19.52 5.50 10.12
C GLU A 6 -19.43 4.72 11.44
N LYS A 7 -19.60 3.38 11.40
CA LYS A 7 -19.56 2.49 12.57
C LYS A 7 -19.04 1.09 12.20
N ALA A 8 -17.73 0.94 12.05
CA ALA A 8 -17.11 -0.38 12.03
C ALA A 8 -16.77 -0.82 13.46
N PRO A 9 -16.97 -2.09 13.84
CA PRO A 9 -16.49 -2.59 15.13
C PRO A 9 -14.96 -2.51 15.17
N LEU A 10 -14.43 -2.28 16.36
CA LEU A 10 -12.99 -2.33 16.60
C LEU A 10 -12.50 -3.77 16.43
N ILE A 11 -11.35 -3.92 15.76
CA ILE A 11 -10.71 -5.21 15.58
C ILE A 11 -9.61 -5.34 16.63
N ARG A 12 -9.58 -6.47 17.35
CA ARG A 12 -8.47 -6.82 18.23
C ARG A 12 -7.50 -7.70 17.47
N HIS A 13 -6.25 -7.30 17.45
CA HIS A 13 -5.16 -8.07 16.85
C HIS A 13 -3.99 -8.03 17.83
N ASP A 14 -3.76 -9.13 18.54
CA ASP A 14 -2.87 -9.22 19.68
C ASP A 14 -3.15 -8.10 20.72
N GLU A 15 -2.14 -7.29 21.02
CA GLU A 15 -2.21 -6.13 21.92
C GLU A 15 -2.75 -4.86 21.23
N TYR A 16 -2.95 -4.89 19.91
CA TYR A 16 -3.39 -3.74 19.14
C TYR A 16 -4.90 -3.65 19.03
N LEU A 17 -5.40 -2.43 19.18
CA LEU A 17 -6.75 -2.09 18.82
C LEU A 17 -6.73 -1.34 17.49
N ILE A 18 -7.39 -1.93 16.52
CA ILE A 18 -7.48 -1.44 15.14
C ILE A 18 -8.85 -0.79 14.96
N GLU A 19 -8.86 0.46 14.53
CA GLU A 19 -10.05 1.28 14.29
C GLU A 19 -10.25 1.44 12.79
N PRO A 20 -11.27 0.80 12.18
CA PRO A 20 -11.53 1.00 10.77
C PRO A 20 -12.13 2.38 10.49
N VAL A 21 -11.56 3.06 9.50
CA VAL A 21 -11.92 4.44 9.10
C VAL A 21 -12.77 4.43 7.82
N ALA A 22 -12.40 3.58 6.86
CA ALA A 22 -13.08 3.47 5.57
C ALA A 22 -12.87 2.07 4.99
N ARG A 23 -13.87 1.55 4.28
CA ARG A 23 -13.70 0.41 3.38
C ARG A 23 -12.75 0.81 2.26
N PHE A 24 -11.84 -0.10 1.95
CA PHE A 24 -10.84 0.10 0.93
C PHE A 24 -10.79 -1.10 0.00
N GLU A 25 -10.79 -0.84 -1.30
CA GLU A 25 -10.57 -1.83 -2.34
C GLU A 25 -9.71 -1.23 -3.43
N VAL A 26 -8.75 -1.98 -3.96
CA VAL A 26 -7.94 -1.52 -5.08
C VAL A 26 -7.58 -2.68 -5.99
N GLU A 27 -7.52 -2.38 -7.28
CA GLU A 27 -6.79 -3.14 -8.28
C GLU A 27 -5.71 -2.20 -8.82
N ALA A 28 -4.45 -2.60 -8.71
CA ALA A 28 -3.31 -1.76 -9.07
C ALA A 28 -2.09 -2.59 -9.47
N ARG A 29 -1.22 -1.97 -10.26
CA ARG A 29 0.08 -2.51 -10.61
C ARG A 29 1.07 -2.33 -9.47
N VAL A 30 1.82 -3.37 -9.15
CA VAL A 30 2.93 -3.31 -8.19
C VAL A 30 4.12 -2.68 -8.87
N LEU A 31 4.52 -1.51 -8.36
CA LEU A 31 5.66 -0.73 -8.83
C LEU A 31 6.95 -1.08 -8.09
N GLY A 32 6.80 -1.60 -6.88
CA GLY A 32 7.90 -1.99 -6.01
C GLY A 32 7.37 -2.72 -4.79
N THR A 33 8.24 -3.52 -4.21
CA THR A 33 8.00 -4.25 -2.97
C THR A 33 9.13 -4.00 -1.98
N GLU A 34 8.79 -3.76 -0.70
CA GLU A 34 9.79 -3.63 0.37
C GLU A 34 9.39 -4.43 1.60
N ARG A 35 10.31 -5.27 2.09
CA ARG A 35 10.05 -6.21 3.20
C ARG A 35 10.73 -5.77 4.48
N TYR A 36 9.98 -5.78 5.57
CA TYR A 36 10.47 -5.42 6.88
C TYR A 36 10.49 -6.65 7.78
N ARG A 37 11.59 -6.82 8.53
CA ARG A 37 11.80 -7.95 9.45
C ARG A 37 12.03 -7.53 10.90
N GLN A 38 12.11 -6.23 11.15
CA GLN A 38 12.47 -5.67 12.44
C GLN A 38 11.63 -4.42 12.72
N GLY A 39 11.34 -4.22 14.01
CA GLY A 39 10.54 -3.11 14.48
C GLY A 39 9.07 -3.48 14.60
N ARG A 40 8.39 -2.79 15.50
CA ARG A 40 6.99 -3.04 15.87
C ARG A 40 6.04 -2.96 14.66
N GLU A 41 6.28 -1.99 13.79
CA GLU A 41 5.53 -1.84 12.55
C GLU A 41 5.71 -3.04 11.61
N ALA A 42 6.83 -3.76 11.67
CA ALA A 42 7.13 -4.90 10.80
C ALA A 42 6.40 -6.18 11.22
N ASP A 43 6.13 -6.31 12.51
CA ASP A 43 5.31 -7.40 13.03
C ASP A 43 3.89 -7.32 12.48
N LEU A 44 3.36 -6.09 12.41
CA LEU A 44 2.04 -5.75 11.88
C LEU A 44 1.99 -5.70 10.35
N SER A 45 2.84 -4.88 9.72
CA SER A 45 2.93 -4.68 8.28
C SER A 45 4.29 -5.21 7.81
N PRO A 46 4.39 -6.49 7.42
CA PRO A 46 5.67 -7.11 7.07
C PRO A 46 6.19 -6.69 5.69
N MET A 47 5.35 -6.08 4.86
CA MET A 47 5.68 -5.71 3.50
C MET A 47 4.85 -4.51 3.06
N ASP A 48 5.52 -3.52 2.48
CA ASP A 48 4.86 -2.38 1.84
C ASP A 48 4.85 -2.59 0.32
N LEU A 49 3.80 -2.10 -0.32
CA LEU A 49 3.68 -2.09 -1.78
C LEU A 49 3.66 -0.64 -2.29
N ALA A 50 4.57 -0.33 -3.21
CA ALA A 50 4.39 0.82 -4.09
C ALA A 50 3.43 0.41 -5.19
N LEU A 51 2.30 1.11 -5.33
CA LEU A 51 1.23 0.76 -6.25
C LEU A 51 0.99 1.89 -7.25
N GLY A 52 0.66 1.52 -8.48
CA GLY A 52 0.33 2.42 -9.58
C GLY A 52 -0.98 2.03 -10.28
N TRP A 53 -1.79 3.01 -10.63
CA TRP A 53 -3.02 2.83 -11.42
C TRP A 53 -3.08 3.84 -12.56
N GLY A 54 -4.03 3.71 -13.49
CA GLY A 54 -4.13 4.63 -14.63
C GLY A 54 -2.81 4.76 -15.41
N PRO A 55 -2.27 5.98 -15.65
CA PRO A 55 -0.99 6.13 -16.35
C PRO A 55 0.19 5.43 -15.67
N MET A 56 0.17 5.26 -14.35
CA MET A 56 1.24 4.59 -13.60
C MET A 56 1.12 3.05 -13.62
N SER A 57 0.14 2.47 -14.34
CA SER A 57 0.16 1.04 -14.66
C SER A 57 0.77 0.72 -16.04
N ASP A 58 1.03 1.73 -16.87
CA ASP A 58 1.56 1.57 -18.24
C ASP A 58 3.07 1.31 -18.22
N GLN A 59 3.51 0.22 -18.85
CA GLN A 59 4.92 -0.15 -18.92
C GLN A 59 5.77 0.93 -19.60
N SER A 60 5.27 1.55 -20.68
CA SER A 60 6.01 2.58 -21.44
C SER A 60 6.29 3.85 -20.63
N VAL A 61 5.48 4.10 -19.60
CA VAL A 61 5.68 5.16 -18.61
C VAL A 61 6.69 4.70 -17.56
N LEU A 62 6.50 3.50 -17.01
CA LEU A 62 7.34 2.94 -15.94
C LEU A 62 8.78 2.69 -16.37
N ASP A 63 9.03 2.35 -17.63
CA ASP A 63 10.38 2.16 -18.19
C ASP A 63 11.25 3.43 -18.08
N LYS A 64 10.62 4.60 -17.93
CA LYS A 64 11.29 5.91 -17.82
C LYS A 64 11.34 6.41 -16.38
N ILE A 65 10.85 5.64 -15.40
CA ILE A 65 10.80 6.04 -13.99
C ILE A 65 11.53 4.99 -13.13
N ARG A 66 12.57 5.44 -12.44
CA ARG A 66 13.21 4.63 -11.40
C ARG A 66 12.40 4.74 -10.12
N ILE A 67 11.95 3.61 -9.58
CA ILE A 67 11.20 3.53 -8.33
C ILE A 67 12.05 2.81 -7.28
N THR A 68 12.07 3.33 -6.06
CA THR A 68 12.79 2.74 -4.93
C THR A 68 11.95 2.86 -3.66
N GLN A 69 12.08 1.89 -2.75
CA GLN A 69 11.45 1.95 -1.43
C GLN A 69 12.48 1.81 -0.32
N PHE A 70 12.32 2.55 0.76
CA PHE A 70 13.06 2.38 2.01
C PHE A 70 12.37 3.11 3.16
N ARG A 71 12.63 2.68 4.40
CA ARG A 71 12.11 3.31 5.63
C ARG A 71 10.61 3.61 5.59
N ARG A 72 9.79 2.71 5.01
CA ARG A 72 8.32 2.86 4.90
C ARG A 72 7.88 3.95 3.90
N PHE A 73 8.72 4.31 2.93
CA PHE A 73 8.39 5.25 1.87
C PHE A 73 8.78 4.72 0.50
N TYR A 74 8.16 5.27 -0.54
CA TYR A 74 8.62 5.11 -1.92
C TYR A 74 9.08 6.45 -2.48
N TYR A 75 10.01 6.36 -3.43
CA TYR A 75 10.60 7.48 -4.13
C TYR A 75 10.63 7.15 -5.61
N TRP A 76 10.49 8.17 -6.45
CA TRP A 76 10.58 8.04 -7.89
C TRP A 76 11.50 9.12 -8.47
N GLN A 77 12.23 8.76 -9.52
CA GLN A 77 13.14 9.64 -10.27
C GLN A 77 13.01 9.37 -11.77
N THR A 78 13.17 10.41 -12.59
CA THR A 78 13.14 10.30 -14.05
C THR A 78 14.00 11.40 -14.67
N ASP A 79 14.72 11.07 -15.75
CA ASP A 79 15.55 12.03 -16.49
C ASP A 79 14.70 12.93 -17.40
N SER A 80 13.56 12.42 -17.85
CA SER A 80 12.61 13.15 -18.69
C SER A 80 11.19 12.74 -18.32
N MET A 81 10.34 13.70 -17.93
CA MET A 81 8.98 13.44 -17.47
C MET A 81 8.16 12.69 -18.54
N PRO A 82 7.80 11.41 -18.34
CA PRO A 82 7.05 10.63 -19.33
C PRO A 82 5.56 11.00 -19.35
N ILE A 83 5.06 11.51 -18.21
CA ILE A 83 3.73 12.06 -17.99
C ILE A 83 3.85 13.27 -17.04
N PRO A 84 2.84 14.15 -16.93
CA PRO A 84 2.89 15.26 -15.98
C PRO A 84 3.13 14.78 -14.54
N ARG A 85 3.96 15.53 -13.77
CA ARG A 85 4.29 15.19 -12.36
C ARG A 85 3.05 14.96 -11.51
N ARG A 86 2.01 15.76 -11.70
CA ARG A 86 0.73 15.62 -10.99
C ARG A 86 0.09 14.25 -11.21
N ASP A 87 0.29 13.66 -12.39
CA ASP A 87 -0.32 12.39 -12.74
C ASP A 87 0.45 11.25 -12.09
N ILE A 88 1.79 11.31 -12.01
CA ILE A 88 2.59 10.37 -11.21
C ILE A 88 2.09 10.37 -9.75
N VAL A 89 2.00 11.55 -9.13
CA VAL A 89 1.61 11.69 -7.72
C VAL A 89 0.17 11.23 -7.48
N ARG A 90 -0.78 11.54 -8.37
CA ARG A 90 -2.19 11.17 -8.20
C ARG A 90 -2.50 9.71 -8.50
N HIS A 91 -1.58 9.03 -9.19
CA HIS A 91 -1.79 7.68 -9.68
C HIS A 91 -0.80 6.67 -9.10
N SER A 92 -0.06 7.05 -8.05
CA SER A 92 0.78 6.11 -7.31
C SER A 92 0.80 6.42 -5.83
N SER A 93 0.94 5.38 -5.00
CA SER A 93 1.08 5.50 -3.55
C SER A 93 1.89 4.35 -2.98
N ASN A 94 2.47 4.54 -1.80
CA ASN A 94 3.03 3.48 -0.98
C ASN A 94 2.02 3.11 0.11
N MET A 95 1.66 1.84 0.18
CA MET A 95 0.67 1.34 1.13
C MET A 95 1.29 0.35 2.11
N HIS A 96 0.95 0.51 3.39
CA HIS A 96 1.32 -0.40 4.47
C HIS A 96 0.21 -1.43 4.67
N LEU A 97 0.53 -2.72 4.46
CA LEU A 97 -0.47 -3.78 4.45
C LEU A 97 -0.34 -4.65 5.70
N ILE A 98 -1.36 -4.55 6.57
CA ILE A 98 -1.53 -5.39 7.75
C ILE A 98 -2.40 -6.59 7.35
N PRO A 99 -1.85 -7.81 7.22
CA PRO A 99 -2.63 -8.97 6.83
C PRO A 99 -3.57 -9.40 7.95
N ALA A 100 -4.85 -9.64 7.63
CA ALA A 100 -5.84 -10.04 8.63
C ALA A 100 -5.63 -11.44 9.22
N ASN A 101 -4.86 -12.28 8.53
CA ASN A 101 -4.55 -13.66 8.92
C ASN A 101 -3.30 -14.17 8.17
N ASP A 102 -2.86 -15.37 8.53
CA ASP A 102 -1.67 -16.02 7.95
C ASP A 102 -1.78 -16.32 6.47
N GLU A 103 -2.98 -16.55 5.95
CA GLU A 103 -3.18 -16.81 4.51
C GLU A 103 -2.92 -15.54 3.70
N VAL A 104 -3.53 -14.42 4.10
CA VAL A 104 -3.27 -13.10 3.51
C VAL A 104 -1.79 -12.74 3.64
N ARG A 105 -1.16 -13.01 4.80
CA ARG A 105 0.27 -12.79 5.01
C ARG A 105 1.12 -13.57 4.00
N LYS A 106 0.80 -14.86 3.78
CA LYS A 106 1.52 -15.71 2.82
C LYS A 106 1.35 -15.20 1.37
N HIS A 107 0.15 -14.76 0.99
CA HIS A 107 -0.08 -14.18 -0.34
C HIS A 107 0.65 -12.85 -0.52
N LEU A 108 0.54 -11.93 0.45
CA LEU A 108 1.26 -10.66 0.45
C LEU A 108 2.76 -10.86 0.26
N LEU A 109 3.34 -11.78 1.05
CA LEU A 109 4.75 -12.12 0.98
C LEU A 109 5.16 -12.88 -0.28
N ARG A 110 4.28 -13.12 -1.25
CA ARG A 110 4.64 -13.66 -2.57
C ARG A 110 4.49 -12.65 -3.70
N VAL A 111 3.84 -11.51 -3.45
CA VAL A 111 3.67 -10.44 -4.44
C VAL A 111 5.03 -9.97 -4.95
N ARG A 112 5.11 -9.74 -6.26
CA ARG A 112 6.31 -9.28 -6.96
C ARG A 112 6.07 -7.99 -7.73
N ASP A 113 7.16 -7.28 -7.97
CA ASP A 113 7.18 -6.12 -8.86
C ASP A 113 6.62 -6.49 -10.23
N GLY A 114 5.80 -5.60 -10.79
CA GLY A 114 5.15 -5.77 -12.07
C GLY A 114 3.80 -6.48 -12.03
N GLU A 115 3.49 -7.26 -11.00
CA GLU A 115 2.19 -7.95 -10.86
C GLU A 115 1.02 -6.96 -10.75
N ILE A 116 -0.18 -7.44 -11.07
CA ILE A 116 -1.42 -6.75 -10.71
C ILE A 116 -1.91 -7.36 -9.40
N VAL A 117 -2.11 -6.53 -8.39
CA VAL A 117 -2.73 -6.93 -7.12
C VAL A 117 -4.16 -6.46 -7.08
N ARG A 118 -5.05 -7.30 -6.53
CA ARG A 118 -6.38 -6.90 -6.10
C ARG A 118 -6.54 -7.25 -4.63
N PHE A 119 -6.88 -6.27 -3.80
CA PHE A 119 -7.11 -6.49 -2.39
C PHE A 119 -8.19 -5.59 -1.83
N SER A 120 -8.79 -6.06 -0.73
CA SER A 120 -9.86 -5.37 -0.02
C SER A 120 -9.69 -5.47 1.49
N GLY A 121 -10.31 -4.51 2.19
CA GLY A 121 -10.32 -4.45 3.64
C GLY A 121 -10.66 -3.05 4.13
N TYR A 122 -9.83 -2.47 4.99
CA TYR A 122 -10.08 -1.17 5.59
C TYR A 122 -8.84 -0.30 5.72
N LEU A 123 -9.01 1.01 5.49
CA LEU A 123 -8.10 2.01 6.06
C LEU A 123 -8.28 2.02 7.58
N VAL A 124 -7.18 1.99 8.33
CA VAL A 124 -7.22 1.80 9.78
C VAL A 124 -6.31 2.75 10.54
N ASN A 125 -6.71 3.08 11.76
CA ASN A 125 -5.82 3.62 12.79
C ASN A 125 -5.56 2.55 13.84
N LEU A 126 -4.33 2.48 14.34
CA LEU A 126 -3.92 1.54 15.37
C LEU A 126 -3.55 2.27 16.65
N ARG A 127 -3.85 1.65 17.78
CA ARG A 127 -3.35 2.03 19.10
C ARG A 127 -3.01 0.82 19.94
N ALA A 128 -2.03 0.97 20.82
CA ALA A 128 -1.66 -0.04 21.81
C ALA A 128 -1.74 0.53 23.26
N PRO A 129 -1.83 -0.34 24.29
CA PRO A 129 -1.99 0.09 25.70
C PRO A 129 -0.87 0.97 26.24
N ASP A 130 0.34 0.85 25.68
CA ASP A 130 1.52 1.63 26.05
C ASP A 130 1.53 3.05 25.45
N GLY A 131 0.45 3.44 24.76
CA GLY A 131 0.31 4.75 24.15
C GLY A 131 0.83 4.84 22.71
N TRP A 132 1.40 3.76 22.16
CA TRP A 132 1.81 3.73 20.76
C TRP A 132 0.62 3.86 19.81
N ARG A 133 0.83 4.56 18.70
CA ARG A 133 -0.19 4.82 17.67
C ARG A 133 0.42 4.77 16.29
N TRP A 134 -0.35 4.26 15.33
CA TRP A 134 -0.04 4.36 13.91
C TRP A 134 -1.32 4.62 13.12
N SER A 135 -1.38 5.79 12.50
CA SER A 135 -2.60 6.26 11.82
C SER A 135 -2.43 6.22 10.30
N THR A 136 -3.51 5.87 9.60
CA THR A 136 -3.58 5.98 8.14
C THR A 136 -3.72 7.45 7.72
N SER A 137 -3.14 7.82 6.57
CA SER A 137 -3.62 9.04 5.89
C SER A 137 -5.03 8.82 5.35
N THR A 138 -5.81 9.90 5.30
CA THR A 138 -7.11 9.95 4.60
C THR A 138 -7.11 10.98 3.46
N SER A 139 -5.99 11.70 3.27
CA SER A 139 -5.83 12.79 2.31
C SER A 139 -4.83 12.38 1.23
N ARG A 140 -5.30 12.32 -0.02
CA ARG A 140 -4.49 11.94 -1.21
C ARG A 140 -3.48 13.00 -1.64
N THR A 141 -3.40 14.14 -0.95
CA THR A 141 -2.48 15.24 -1.26
C THR A 141 -1.35 15.41 -0.24
N ASP A 142 -1.32 14.57 0.79
CA ASP A 142 -0.30 14.67 1.83
C ASP A 142 1.04 14.16 1.28
N THR A 143 2.13 14.84 1.63
CA THR A 143 3.50 14.39 1.35
C THR A 143 4.26 14.36 2.67
N GLY A 144 5.02 13.29 2.96
CA GLY A 144 5.85 13.14 4.17
C GLY A 144 5.45 12.03 5.15
N ASN A 145 6.04 12.05 6.36
CA ASN A 145 5.77 11.11 7.46
C ASN A 145 4.30 11.23 7.92
N GLY A 146 3.43 10.33 7.46
CA GLY A 146 1.99 10.34 7.75
C GLY A 146 1.07 10.37 6.53
N ALA A 147 1.64 10.38 5.31
CA ALA A 147 0.90 10.44 4.05
C ALA A 147 0.48 9.07 3.46
N CYS A 148 0.98 7.96 4.02
CA CYS A 148 0.76 6.63 3.44
C CYS A 148 -0.51 5.98 4.00
N GLU A 149 -1.20 5.21 3.16
CA GLU A 149 -2.37 4.42 3.59
C GLU A 149 -1.92 3.24 4.46
N LEU A 150 -2.53 3.10 5.63
CA LEU A 150 -2.38 1.94 6.52
C LEU A 150 -3.64 1.08 6.41
N ILE A 151 -3.48 -0.14 5.91
CA ILE A 151 -4.61 -0.95 5.44
C ILE A 151 -4.63 -2.29 6.17
N TRP A 152 -5.74 -2.59 6.83
CA TRP A 152 -6.08 -3.94 7.25
C TRP A 152 -6.62 -4.72 6.05
N VAL A 153 -5.91 -5.76 5.63
CA VAL A 153 -6.19 -6.51 4.41
C VAL A 153 -6.92 -7.81 4.74
N GLU A 154 -8.17 -7.92 4.32
CA GLU A 154 -9.00 -9.11 4.54
C GLU A 154 -8.84 -10.13 3.40
N GLN A 155 -8.60 -9.64 2.18
CA GLN A 155 -8.43 -10.47 0.99
C GLN A 155 -7.35 -9.88 0.10
N LEU A 156 -6.48 -10.73 -0.44
CA LEU A 156 -5.45 -10.34 -1.40
C LEU A 156 -5.23 -11.46 -2.42
N VAL A 157 -5.22 -11.08 -3.68
CA VAL A 157 -4.79 -11.91 -4.81
C VAL A 157 -3.84 -11.12 -5.70
N SER A 158 -2.92 -11.80 -6.36
CA SER A 158 -2.06 -11.21 -7.38
C SER A 158 -2.07 -12.03 -8.67
N PHE A 159 -1.85 -11.34 -9.78
CA PHE A 159 -1.81 -11.90 -11.12
C PHE A 159 -0.54 -11.44 -11.83
N PRO A 160 0.00 -12.22 -12.78
CA PRO A 160 1.03 -11.74 -13.67
C PRO A 160 0.62 -10.42 -14.32
N GLY A 161 1.52 -9.44 -14.31
CA GLY A 161 1.29 -8.17 -14.98
C GLY A 161 1.38 -8.29 -16.50
N PRO A 162 0.89 -7.29 -17.24
CA PRO A 162 1.13 -7.21 -18.68
C PRO A 162 2.65 -7.13 -18.92
N THR A 163 3.19 -8.14 -19.59
CA THR A 163 4.53 -8.08 -20.17
C THR A 163 4.50 -7.12 -21.34
N ALA A 164 5.52 -6.27 -21.48
CA ALA A 164 5.76 -5.61 -22.76
C ALA A 164 5.97 -6.71 -23.80
N GLU A 165 5.02 -6.87 -24.72
CA GLU A 165 5.30 -7.57 -25.97
C GLU A 165 6.37 -6.75 -26.69
N GLY A 166 7.49 -7.41 -27.00
CA GLY A 166 8.63 -6.81 -27.69
C GLY A 166 8.40 -6.57 -29.17
#